data_AF-U1FPD3-F1
#
_entry.id   AF-U1FPD3-F1
#
_cell.length_a   1.000
_cell.length_b   1.000
_cell.length_c   1.000
_cell.angle_alpha   90.00
_cell.angle_beta   90.00
_cell.angle_gamma   90.00
#
_symmetry.space_group_name_H-M   'P 1'
#
loop_
_entity.id
_entity.type
_entity.pdbx_description
1 polymer ?
#
loop_
_entity_poly.entity_id
_entity_poly.type
_entity_poly.pdbx_seq_one_letter_code
_entity_poly.pdbx_strand_id
1 'polypeptide(L)'
;MAKYNRRYKDSVFVDFFGEDKNAKANFLALYNALHGTCLDETTELEPLRLEQVMYMAFRNDVACLIDGKIIVLVEHQSTINANMPLRFLQYAARLYERIQNPRDRYLRRLKKIPTPEFY
;
A
#
# COMPACT_ATOMS: atom_id res chain seq x y z
N MET A 1 17.69 -30.41 -11.52
CA MET A 1 17.72 -29.19 -10.68
C MET A 1 16.29 -28.81 -10.36
N ALA A 2 15.94 -28.70 -9.08
CA ALA A 2 14.60 -28.30 -8.67
C ALA A 2 14.28 -26.91 -9.25
N LYS A 3 13.20 -26.81 -10.03
CA LYS A 3 12.75 -25.56 -10.64
C LYS A 3 12.25 -24.67 -9.51
N TYR A 4 13.12 -23.79 -9.01
CA TYR A 4 12.81 -22.88 -7.92
C TYR A 4 11.58 -22.07 -8.30
N ASN A 5 10.49 -22.25 -7.55
CA ASN A 5 9.24 -21.55 -7.81
C ASN A 5 9.43 -20.09 -7.40
N ARG A 6 9.78 -19.22 -8.37
CA ARG A 6 10.04 -17.79 -8.12
C ARG A 6 8.87 -17.11 -7.38
N ARG A 7 7.65 -17.62 -7.51
CA ARG A 7 6.45 -17.16 -6.79
C ARG A 7 6.52 -17.26 -5.25
N TYR A 8 7.46 -18.03 -4.69
CA TYR A 8 7.59 -18.20 -3.24
C TYR A 8 8.38 -17.05 -2.57
N LYS A 9 9.19 -16.28 -3.32
CA LYS A 9 10.00 -15.20 -2.75
C LYS A 9 9.26 -13.87 -2.60
N ASP A 10 8.12 -13.72 -3.25
CA ASP A 10 7.42 -12.42 -3.34
C ASP A 10 6.50 -12.10 -2.16
N SER A 11 6.39 -12.97 -1.16
CA SER A 11 5.29 -12.82 -0.20
C SER A 11 5.69 -12.49 1.23
N VAL A 12 6.94 -12.60 1.70
CA VAL A 12 7.19 -12.42 3.15
C VAL A 12 6.75 -11.04 3.65
N PHE A 13 7.01 -9.98 2.89
CA PHE A 13 6.59 -8.63 3.27
C PHE A 13 5.06 -8.48 3.27
N VAL A 14 4.42 -8.95 2.20
CA VAL A 14 2.95 -8.88 2.02
C VAL A 14 2.22 -9.80 2.98
N ASP A 15 2.78 -10.97 3.26
CA ASP A 15 2.30 -11.90 4.28
C ASP A 15 2.36 -11.21 5.63
N PHE A 16 3.54 -10.70 6.02
CA PHE A 16 3.76 -10.15 7.36
C PHE A 16 2.93 -8.90 7.66
N PHE A 17 2.72 -8.02 6.67
CA PHE A 17 1.99 -6.75 6.85
C PHE A 17 0.59 -6.72 6.23
N GLY A 18 0.18 -7.73 5.45
CA GLY A 18 -1.06 -7.70 4.68
C GLY A 18 -1.95 -8.94 4.72
N GLU A 19 -1.41 -10.16 4.91
CA GLU A 19 -2.21 -11.40 4.84
C GLU A 19 -2.17 -12.27 6.10
N ASP A 20 -1.13 -12.17 6.93
CA ASP A 20 -1.01 -12.93 8.19
C ASP A 20 -2.10 -12.54 9.20
N LYS A 21 -2.43 -13.46 10.12
CA LYS A 21 -3.37 -13.23 11.22
C LYS A 21 -2.96 -12.03 12.08
N ASN A 22 -1.65 -11.80 12.21
CA ASN A 22 -1.08 -10.68 12.96
C ASN A 22 -0.76 -9.46 12.08
N ALA A 23 -1.09 -9.49 10.78
CA ALA A 23 -0.73 -8.44 9.84
C ALA A 23 -1.22 -7.05 10.27
N LYS A 24 -2.46 -6.96 10.79
CA LYS A 24 -3.01 -5.70 11.30
C LYS A 24 -2.17 -5.13 12.44
N ALA A 25 -1.83 -5.95 13.43
CA ALA A 25 -1.02 -5.53 14.58
C ALA A 25 0.39 -5.12 14.14
N ASN A 26 1.01 -5.88 13.23
CA ASN A 26 2.33 -5.57 12.67
C ASN A 26 2.31 -4.25 11.89
N PHE A 27 1.29 -4.02 11.08
CA PHE A 27 1.13 -2.78 10.33
C PHE A 27 0.95 -1.58 11.27
N LEU A 28 0.09 -1.70 12.28
CA LEU A 28 -0.12 -0.65 13.27
C LEU A 28 1.15 -0.35 14.07
N ALA A 29 1.93 -1.37 14.45
CA ALA A 29 3.21 -1.20 15.10
C ALA A 29 4.21 -0.43 14.22
N LEU A 30 4.28 -0.76 12.93
CA LEU A 30 5.10 -0.04 11.96
C LEU A 30 4.63 1.41 11.79
N TYR A 31 3.32 1.63 11.62
CA TYR A 31 2.73 2.96 11.48
C TYR A 31 3.05 3.82 12.71
N ASN A 32 2.87 3.27 13.91
CA ASN A 32 3.22 3.92 15.17
C ASN A 32 4.70 4.29 15.24
N ALA A 33 5.59 3.42 14.77
CA ALA A 33 7.02 3.70 14.72
C ALA A 33 7.38 4.81 13.71
N LEU A 34 6.73 4.85 12.55
CA LEU A 34 6.96 5.86 11.51
C LEU A 34 6.42 7.24 11.90
N HIS A 35 5.27 7.29 12.60
CA HIS A 35 4.55 8.53 12.90
C HIS A 35 4.64 8.99 14.36
N GLY A 36 5.23 8.20 15.25
CA GLY A 36 5.26 8.49 16.69
C GLY A 36 3.88 8.44 17.35
N THR A 37 2.95 7.67 16.79
CA THR A 37 1.58 7.50 17.28
C THR A 37 1.46 6.28 18.20
N CYS A 38 0.33 6.14 18.90
CA CYS A 38 0.01 5.00 19.76
C CYS A 38 -1.36 4.42 19.40
N LEU A 39 -1.56 4.10 18.12
CA LEU A 39 -2.80 3.49 17.62
C LEU A 39 -2.90 2.04 18.10
N ASP A 40 -4.08 1.66 18.55
CA ASP A 40 -4.39 0.31 19.02
C ASP A 40 -5.20 -0.48 17.97
N GLU A 41 -5.50 -1.75 18.27
CA GLU A 41 -6.24 -2.64 17.36
C GLU A 41 -7.69 -2.18 17.10
N THR A 42 -8.21 -1.25 17.89
CA THR A 42 -9.54 -0.67 17.67
C THR A 42 -9.55 0.29 16.48
N THR A 43 -8.37 0.75 16.06
CA THR A 43 -8.21 1.59 14.87
C THR A 43 -8.74 0.89 13.63
N GLU A 44 -9.61 1.60 12.89
CA GLU A 44 -10.10 1.14 11.60
C GLU A 44 -8.96 1.15 10.59
N LEU A 45 -8.74 -0.01 10.00
CA LEU A 45 -7.68 -0.25 9.03
C LEU A 45 -8.33 -0.84 7.80
N GLU A 46 -8.38 -0.08 6.71
CA GLU A 46 -8.96 -0.54 5.46
C GLU A 46 -7.84 -0.97 4.50
N PRO A 47 -7.68 -2.28 4.23
CA PRO A 47 -6.68 -2.74 3.28
C PRO A 47 -7.08 -2.38 1.84
N LEU A 48 -6.25 -1.59 1.18
CA LEU A 48 -6.40 -1.22 -0.22
C LEU A 48 -5.61 -2.18 -1.09
N ARG A 49 -6.20 -3.30 -1.46
CA ARG A 49 -5.55 -4.22 -2.41
C ARG A 49 -5.54 -3.57 -3.79
N LEU A 50 -4.40 -3.62 -4.49
CA LEU A 50 -4.35 -3.29 -5.90
C LEU A 50 -4.09 -4.58 -6.70
N GLU A 51 -5.06 -4.99 -7.49
CA GLU A 51 -4.87 -6.15 -8.36
C GLU A 51 -4.16 -5.70 -9.64
N GLN A 52 -2.91 -6.14 -9.81
CA GLN A 52 -2.13 -6.01 -11.04
C GLN A 52 -2.00 -4.56 -11.56
N VAL A 53 -1.31 -3.70 -10.81
CA VAL A 53 -1.08 -2.30 -11.21
C VAL A 53 -0.05 -2.14 -12.32
N MET A 54 0.84 -3.12 -12.46
CA MET A 54 1.99 -3.08 -13.36
C MET A 54 2.18 -4.40 -14.09
N TYR A 55 2.85 -4.36 -15.26
CA TYR A 55 3.15 -5.49 -16.15
C TYR A 55 3.86 -6.70 -15.49
N MET A 56 4.22 -6.61 -14.21
CA MET A 56 4.73 -7.73 -13.41
C MET A 56 3.66 -8.19 -12.43
N ALA A 57 3.33 -9.48 -12.49
CA ALA A 57 2.31 -10.16 -11.69
C ALA A 57 2.64 -10.30 -10.19
N PHE A 58 3.57 -9.49 -9.67
CA PHE A 58 4.10 -9.62 -8.32
C PHE A 58 3.43 -8.59 -7.40
N ARG A 59 2.74 -9.11 -6.38
CA ARG A 59 2.07 -8.36 -5.32
C ARG A 59 3.10 -8.17 -4.21
N ASN A 60 3.88 -7.10 -4.29
CA ASN A 60 4.97 -6.83 -3.34
C ASN A 60 4.76 -5.50 -2.62
N ASP A 61 3.54 -4.98 -2.69
CA ASP A 61 3.12 -3.73 -2.07
C ASP A 61 1.88 -3.95 -1.19
N VAL A 62 1.89 -3.34 -0.01
CA VAL A 62 0.76 -3.32 0.92
C VAL A 62 0.28 -1.89 1.01
N ALA A 63 -0.96 -1.63 0.57
CA ALA A 63 -1.58 -0.33 0.72
C ALA A 63 -2.76 -0.39 1.70
N CYS A 64 -2.91 0.68 2.47
CA CYS A 64 -3.90 0.76 3.52
C CYS A 64 -4.38 2.20 3.72
N LEU A 65 -5.67 2.38 4.00
CA LEU A 65 -6.23 3.65 4.46
C LEU A 65 -6.32 3.64 6.00
N ILE A 66 -5.67 4.60 6.63
CA ILE A 66 -5.65 4.80 8.08
C ILE A 66 -5.60 6.31 8.38
N ASP A 67 -6.44 6.80 9.29
CA ASP A 67 -6.50 8.20 9.70
C ASP A 67 -6.55 9.21 8.52
N GLY A 68 -7.36 8.91 7.49
CA GLY A 68 -7.46 9.75 6.30
C GLY A 68 -6.18 9.85 5.46
N LYS A 69 -5.27 8.90 5.62
CA LYS A 69 -4.03 8.76 4.84
C LYS A 69 -3.98 7.41 4.15
N ILE A 70 -3.56 7.42 2.89
CA ILE A 70 -3.26 6.21 2.16
C ILE A 70 -1.78 5.92 2.38
N ILE A 71 -1.48 4.88 3.13
CA ILE A 71 -0.13 4.42 3.37
C ILE A 71 0.16 3.29 2.39
N VAL A 72 1.21 3.44 1.60
CA VAL A 72 1.68 2.45 0.65
C VAL A 72 3.07 2.02 1.06
N LEU A 73 3.17 0.78 1.53
CA LEU A 73 4.42 0.14 1.85
C LEU A 73 4.88 -0.67 0.64
N VAL A 74 6.06 -0.34 0.12
CA VAL A 74 6.65 -0.99 -1.04
C VAL A 74 7.82 -1.85 -0.58
N GLU A 75 7.94 -3.06 -1.12
CA GLU A 75 9.08 -3.91 -0.81
C GLU A 75 10.41 -3.25 -1.21
N HIS A 76 11.42 -3.48 -0.37
CA HIS A 76 12.79 -3.02 -0.56
C HIS A 76 13.34 -3.41 -1.93
N GLN A 77 13.93 -2.45 -2.66
CA GLN A 77 14.60 -2.72 -3.92
C GLN A 77 16.05 -3.16 -3.70
N SER A 78 16.42 -4.35 -4.16
CA SER A 78 17.82 -4.81 -4.11
C SER A 78 18.79 -3.93 -4.91
N THR A 79 18.28 -3.19 -5.91
CA THR A 79 19.01 -2.16 -6.65
C THR A 79 18.15 -0.91 -6.70
N ILE A 80 18.73 0.24 -6.37
CA ILE A 80 18.02 1.53 -6.41
C ILE A 80 17.56 1.80 -7.85
N ASN A 81 16.25 1.96 -8.04
CA ASN A 81 15.68 2.37 -9.31
C ASN A 81 15.27 3.85 -9.27
N ALA A 82 16.01 4.70 -9.97
CA ALA A 82 15.71 6.14 -10.06
C ALA A 82 14.34 6.45 -10.70
N ASN A 83 13.74 5.49 -11.42
CA ASN A 83 12.41 5.65 -12.03
C ASN A 83 11.26 5.28 -11.07
N MET A 84 11.55 4.97 -9.81
CA MET A 84 10.51 4.69 -8.80
C MET A 84 9.43 5.76 -8.65
N PRO A 85 9.70 7.07 -8.80
CA PRO A 85 8.65 8.09 -8.77
C PRO A 85 7.52 7.86 -9.78
N LEU A 86 7.82 7.30 -10.96
CA LEU A 86 6.79 6.96 -11.96
C LEU A 86 5.87 5.85 -11.45
N ARG A 87 6.45 4.84 -10.77
CA ARG A 87 5.69 3.75 -10.15
C ARG A 87 4.82 4.26 -9.00
N PHE A 88 5.33 5.17 -8.17
CA PHE A 88 4.55 5.80 -7.09
C PHE A 88 3.37 6.60 -7.64
N LEU A 89 3.57 7.36 -8.71
CA LEU A 89 2.49 8.10 -9.36
C LEU A 89 1.38 7.16 -9.84
N GLN A 90 1.73 6.03 -10.47
CA GLN A 90 0.77 5.05 -10.95
C GLN A 90 0.03 4.37 -9.79
N TYR A 91 0.72 4.02 -8.71
CA TYR A 91 0.08 3.49 -7.52
C TYR A 91 -0.91 4.49 -6.91
N ALA A 92 -0.50 5.74 -6.71
CA ALA A 92 -1.39 6.80 -6.20
C ALA A 92 -2.65 6.89 -7.05
N ALA A 93 -2.52 6.97 -8.38
CA ALA A 93 -3.65 7.08 -9.29
C ALA A 93 -4.63 5.91 -9.12
N ARG A 94 -4.14 4.65 -9.10
CA ARG A 94 -4.99 3.46 -8.93
C ARG A 94 -5.65 3.38 -7.56
N LEU A 95 -4.96 3.80 -6.51
CA LEU A 95 -5.53 3.83 -5.17
C LEU A 95 -6.68 4.84 -5.10
N TYR A 96 -6.49 6.03 -5.66
CA TYR A 96 -7.57 7.02 -5.74
C TYR A 96 -8.75 6.56 -6.59
N GLU A 97 -8.51 5.85 -7.70
CA GLU A 97 -9.59 5.26 -8.49
C GLU A 97 -10.46 4.29 -7.68
N ARG A 98 -9.88 3.56 -6.70
CA ARG A 98 -10.65 2.65 -5.84
C ARG A 98 -11.48 3.35 -4.78
N ILE A 99 -10.97 4.44 -4.20
CA ILE A 99 -11.64 5.09 -3.06
C ILE A 99 -12.51 6.29 -3.45
N GLN A 100 -12.25 6.92 -4.61
CA GLN A 100 -12.99 8.11 -5.03
C GLN A 100 -14.18 7.75 -5.91
N ASN A 101 -15.26 8.53 -5.77
CA ASN A 101 -16.35 8.46 -6.74
C ASN A 101 -15.87 9.09 -8.07
N PRO A 102 -15.98 8.40 -9.22
CA PRO A 102 -15.54 8.94 -10.50
C PRO A 102 -16.17 10.29 -10.87
N ARG A 103 -17.35 10.62 -10.34
CA ARG A 103 -18.02 11.90 -10.59
C ARG A 103 -17.44 13.06 -9.78
N ASP A 104 -16.71 12.78 -8.70
CA ASP A 104 -16.19 13.81 -7.80
C ASP A 104 -15.18 14.74 -8.50
N ARG A 105 -14.52 14.25 -9.56
CA ARG A 105 -13.61 15.04 -10.39
C ARG A 105 -14.28 16.20 -11.15
N TYR A 106 -15.61 16.19 -11.24
CA TYR A 106 -16.39 17.24 -11.90
C TYR A 106 -17.10 18.17 -10.92
N LEU A 107 -16.85 18.03 -9.61
CA LEU A 107 -17.42 18.91 -8.61
C LEU A 107 -16.89 20.34 -8.77
N ARG A 108 -17.76 21.32 -8.58
CA ARG A 108 -17.38 22.74 -8.54
C ARG A 108 -16.66 23.12 -7.24
N ARG A 109 -16.87 22.35 -6.17
CA ARG A 109 -16.24 22.53 -4.86
C ARG A 109 -15.01 21.65 -4.72
N LEU A 110 -14.02 22.10 -3.96
CA LEU A 110 -12.85 21.31 -3.64
C LEU A 110 -13.25 20.03 -2.89
N LYS A 111 -12.89 18.88 -3.45
CA LYS A 111 -12.96 17.59 -2.79
C LYS A 111 -11.64 17.33 -2.07
N LYS A 112 -11.69 17.17 -0.75
CA LYS A 112 -10.53 16.70 0.02
C LYS A 112 -10.34 15.20 -0.27
N ILE A 113 -9.10 14.81 -0.51
CA ILE A 113 -8.69 13.43 -0.72
C ILE A 113 -7.70 13.05 0.39
N PRO A 114 -7.63 11.76 0.76
CA PRO A 114 -6.59 11.27 1.65
C PRO A 114 -5.19 11.63 1.16
N THR A 115 -4.23 11.79 2.05
CA THR A 115 -2.83 12.06 1.65
C THR A 115 -2.12 10.73 1.37
N PRO A 116 -1.43 10.56 0.23
CA PRO A 116 -0.71 9.33 -0.05
C PRO A 116 0.71 9.43 0.53
N GLU A 117 1.15 8.40 1.23
CA GLU A 117 2.50 8.28 1.77
C GLU A 117 3.12 6.98 1.25
N PHE A 118 4.36 7.06 0.78
CA PHE A 118 5.09 5.93 0.19
C PHE A 118 6.34 5.66 1.03
N TYR A 119 6.50 4.40 1.44
CA TYR A 119 7.63 3.91 2.22
C TYR A 119 8.28 2.72 1.53
#